data_AF-A0A2V5RCE3-F1
#
_entry.id   AF-A0A2V5RCE3-F1
#
_cell.length_a   1.000
_cell.length_b   1.000
_cell.length_c   1.000
_cell.angle_alpha   90.00
_cell.angle_beta   90.00
_cell.angle_gamma   90.00
#
_symmetry.space_group_name_H-M   'P 1'
#
loop_
_entity.id
_entity.type
_entity.pdbx_description
1 polymer ?
#
loop_
_entity_poly.entity_id
_entity_poly.type
_entity_poly.pdbx_seq_one_letter_code
_entity_poly.pdbx_strand_id
1 'polypeptide(L)'
;MPLLRQLEFVLVGQALRLPKSEPASDALALQLRGCDLRLERNARDLLRANGAARIAVELRVEWSPRLNTSAGRADYRQKLISLNPRLYEHPPEIDRTLRHELAHLLAQFRAGRRRILPHGKEWQQACRDLEIADDFRASGRYAVRLRAWPAVARTMEVNSTRGFD
;
A
#
# COMPACT_ATOMS: atom_id res chain seq x y z
N MET A 1 -16.05 -45.13 -42.06
CA MET A 1 -16.23 -44.87 -40.62
C MET A 1 -14.86 -44.81 -39.96
N PRO A 2 -14.24 -43.63 -39.79
CA PRO A 2 -12.96 -43.51 -39.10
C PRO A 2 -13.17 -43.33 -37.59
N LEU A 3 -12.36 -44.02 -36.79
CA LEU A 3 -12.29 -43.87 -35.34
C LEU A 3 -10.97 -43.16 -34.97
N LEU A 4 -11.13 -41.96 -34.40
CA LEU A 4 -10.38 -41.29 -33.32
C LEU A 4 -8.91 -41.72 -33.13
N ARG A 5 -7.95 -40.90 -33.56
CA ARG A 5 -7.24 -39.87 -32.76
C ARG A 5 -6.66 -40.38 -31.43
N GLN A 6 -5.36 -40.64 -31.44
CA GLN A 6 -4.51 -40.48 -30.27
C GLN A 6 -3.17 -39.86 -30.71
N LEU A 7 -2.90 -38.67 -30.20
CA LEU A 7 -1.64 -37.95 -30.33
C LEU A 7 -0.72 -38.43 -29.20
N GLU A 8 0.34 -39.13 -29.59
CA GLU A 8 1.48 -39.46 -28.75
C GLU A 8 2.23 -38.15 -28.39
N PHE A 9 2.31 -37.81 -27.11
CA PHE A 9 3.15 -36.72 -26.63
C PHE A 9 4.58 -37.22 -26.51
N VAL A 10 5.40 -36.94 -27.53
CA VAL A 10 6.85 -37.05 -27.44
C VAL A 10 7.38 -35.88 -26.61
N LEU A 11 7.84 -36.18 -25.39
CA LEU A 11 8.55 -35.22 -24.54
C LEU A 11 10.01 -35.08 -25.02
N VAL A 12 10.25 -34.17 -25.96
CA VAL A 12 11.61 -33.69 -26.27
C VAL A 12 11.92 -32.51 -25.36
N GLY A 13 12.94 -32.67 -24.53
CA GLY A 13 13.47 -31.62 -23.66
C GLY A 13 13.99 -30.45 -24.46
N GLN A 14 13.36 -29.29 -24.30
CA GLN A 14 13.94 -28.00 -24.63
C GLN A 14 13.70 -27.07 -23.44
N ALA A 15 14.79 -26.69 -22.78
CA ALA A 15 14.79 -25.64 -21.79
C ALA A 15 14.38 -24.33 -22.49
N LEU A 16 13.10 -23.98 -22.37
CA LEU A 16 12.61 -22.63 -22.63
C LEU A 16 13.32 -21.70 -21.65
N ARG A 17 14.46 -21.14 -22.10
CA ARG A 17 14.99 -19.89 -21.56
C ARG A 17 13.87 -18.86 -21.72
N LEU A 18 13.18 -18.60 -20.61
CA LEU A 18 12.34 -17.42 -20.47
C LEU A 18 13.14 -16.20 -20.94
N PRO A 19 12.57 -15.34 -21.81
CA PRO A 19 13.23 -14.10 -22.17
C PRO A 19 13.53 -13.34 -20.88
N LYS A 20 14.80 -12.99 -20.67
CA LYS A 20 15.24 -12.14 -19.58
C LYS A 20 14.58 -10.78 -19.80
N SER A 21 13.51 -10.51 -19.06
CA SER A 21 12.81 -9.24 -19.09
C SER A 21 13.80 -8.11 -18.83
N GLU A 22 13.96 -7.26 -19.84
CA GLU A 22 14.90 -6.14 -19.96
C GLU A 22 14.54 -4.94 -18.99
N PRO A 23 15.31 -3.82 -18.96
CA PRO A 23 15.69 -3.02 -17.78
C PRO A 23 14.58 -2.23 -17.07
N ALA A 24 13.32 -2.37 -17.49
CA ALA A 24 12.17 -1.83 -16.77
C ALA A 24 12.06 -2.44 -15.36
N SER A 25 12.42 -3.72 -15.22
CA SER A 25 12.49 -4.39 -13.91
C SER A 25 13.58 -3.80 -13.02
N ASP A 26 14.71 -3.35 -13.58
CA ASP A 26 15.81 -2.78 -12.81
C ASP A 26 15.58 -1.31 -12.47
N ALA A 27 15.00 -0.51 -13.38
CA ALA A 27 14.57 0.85 -13.10
C ALA A 27 13.44 0.90 -12.06
N LEU A 28 12.47 -0.03 -12.16
CA LEU A 28 11.45 -0.24 -11.14
C LEU A 28 12.10 -0.74 -9.85
N ALA A 29 13.02 -1.71 -9.89
CA ALA A 29 13.73 -2.19 -8.70
C ALA A 29 14.59 -1.10 -8.01
N LEU A 30 15.09 -0.11 -8.75
CA LEU A 30 15.77 1.07 -8.21
C LEU A 30 14.79 2.09 -7.61
N GLN A 31 13.63 2.32 -8.22
CA GLN A 31 12.53 3.10 -7.62
C GLN A 31 11.98 2.42 -6.34
N LEU A 32 11.99 1.09 -6.31
CA LEU A 32 11.54 0.25 -5.21
C LEU A 32 12.52 0.15 -4.03
N ARG A 33 13.75 0.68 -4.18
CA ARG A 33 14.79 0.66 -3.14
C ARG A 33 15.05 2.05 -2.51
N GLY A 34 14.05 2.93 -2.52
CA GLY A 34 14.21 4.30 -2.03
C GLY A 34 12.93 4.99 -1.59
N CYS A 35 13.11 6.23 -1.11
CA CYS A 35 12.01 7.14 -0.84
C CYS A 35 11.45 7.65 -2.17
N ASP A 36 10.13 7.63 -2.33
CA ASP A 36 9.46 8.20 -3.50
C ASP A 36 9.25 9.70 -3.28
N LEU A 37 10.15 10.52 -3.83
CA LEU A 37 10.16 11.97 -3.61
C LEU A 37 8.89 12.66 -4.13
N ARG A 38 8.22 12.09 -5.13
CA ARG A 38 6.98 12.67 -5.67
C ARG A 38 5.83 12.43 -4.71
N LEU A 39 5.66 11.18 -4.26
CA LEU A 39 4.63 10.84 -3.27
C LEU A 39 4.88 11.53 -1.94
N GLU A 40 6.15 11.61 -1.53
CA GLU A 40 6.57 12.34 -0.33
C GLU A 40 6.21 13.82 -0.42
N ARG A 41 6.55 14.50 -1.52
CA ARG A 41 6.19 15.92 -1.72
C ARG A 41 4.68 16.12 -1.63
N ASN A 42 3.90 15.32 -2.36
CA ASN A 42 2.44 15.38 -2.32
C ASN A 42 1.89 15.20 -0.89
N ALA A 43 2.35 14.18 -0.18
CA ALA A 43 1.91 13.91 1.19
C ALA A 43 2.29 15.03 2.17
N ARG A 44 3.46 15.64 1.99
CA ARG A 44 3.87 16.80 2.79
C ARG A 44 2.99 18.02 2.54
N ASP A 45 2.65 18.28 1.28
CA ASP A 45 1.80 19.42 0.91
C ASP A 45 0.38 19.24 1.46
N LEU A 46 -0.16 18.02 1.40
CA LEU A 46 -1.43 17.66 2.04
C LEU A 46 -1.40 17.88 3.56
N LEU A 47 -0.32 17.47 4.26
CA LEU A 47 -0.18 17.73 5.70
C LEU A 47 -0.09 19.22 6.01
N ARG A 48 0.66 20.00 5.22
CA ARG A 48 0.78 21.46 5.41
C ARG A 48 -0.56 22.15 5.26
N ALA A 49 -1.30 21.82 4.20
CA ALA A 49 -2.64 22.34 3.96
C ALA A 49 -3.59 22.03 5.12
N ASN A 50 -3.35 20.93 5.85
CA ASN A 50 -4.12 20.46 6.99
C ASN A 50 -3.57 20.88 8.37
N GLY A 51 -2.69 21.89 8.42
CA GLY A 51 -2.14 22.44 9.67
C GLY A 51 -1.09 21.56 10.36
N ALA A 52 -0.58 20.53 9.69
CA ALA A 52 0.38 19.56 10.21
C ALA A 52 1.80 19.80 9.69
N ALA A 53 2.17 21.07 9.42
CA ALA A 53 3.48 21.46 8.88
C ALA A 53 4.66 20.93 9.72
N ARG A 54 4.50 20.82 11.05
CA ARG A 54 5.52 20.31 11.96
C ARG A 54 5.94 18.87 11.65
N ILE A 55 4.99 17.99 11.33
CA ILE A 55 5.31 16.59 10.99
C ILE A 55 5.56 16.39 9.49
N ALA A 56 5.14 17.34 8.66
CA ALA A 56 5.36 17.28 7.21
C ALA A 56 6.86 17.28 6.88
N VAL A 57 7.67 18.11 7.55
CA VAL A 57 9.12 18.18 7.27
C VAL A 57 9.85 16.85 7.50
N GLU A 58 9.37 16.04 8.44
CA GLU A 58 9.95 14.74 8.80
C GLU A 58 9.38 13.58 7.97
N LEU A 59 8.22 13.77 7.32
CA LEU A 59 7.52 12.70 6.61
C LEU A 59 8.37 12.12 5.48
N ARG A 60 8.48 10.79 5.44
CA ARG A 60 9.06 10.01 4.34
C ARG A 60 8.04 9.06 3.76
N VAL A 61 8.14 8.81 2.46
CA VAL A 61 7.33 7.79 1.76
C VAL A 61 8.25 6.82 1.05
N GLU A 62 8.12 5.52 1.30
CA GLU A 62 8.96 4.49 0.71
C GLU A 62 8.14 3.37 0.08
N TRP A 63 8.76 2.66 -0.85
CA TRP A 63 8.28 1.37 -1.34
C TRP A 63 8.96 0.25 -0.54
N SER A 64 8.18 -0.61 0.11
CA SER A 64 8.72 -1.65 0.98
C SER A 64 8.42 -3.05 0.45
N PRO A 65 9.42 -3.79 -0.08
CA PRO A 65 9.22 -5.17 -0.56
C PRO A 65 8.87 -6.16 0.56
N ARG A 66 9.06 -5.73 1.82
CA ARG A 66 8.68 -6.51 3.01
C ARG A 66 7.19 -6.41 3.32
N LEU A 67 6.49 -5.42 2.77
CA LEU A 67 5.06 -5.23 2.99
C LEU A 67 4.27 -6.15 2.05
N ASN A 68 3.89 -7.33 2.54
CA ASN A 68 3.23 -8.38 1.75
C ASN A 68 1.78 -8.67 2.15
N THR A 69 1.34 -8.20 3.34
CA THR A 69 -0.01 -8.43 3.88
C THR A 69 -0.93 -7.22 3.80
N SER A 70 -0.40 -6.03 3.54
CA SER A 70 -1.17 -4.79 3.36
C SER A 70 -0.69 -4.02 2.13
N ALA A 71 -1.51 -3.08 1.67
CA ALA A 71 -1.15 -2.17 0.58
C ALA A 71 -0.31 -0.99 1.08
N GLY A 72 -0.53 -0.56 2.33
CA GLY A 72 0.17 0.53 2.97
C GLY A 72 0.37 0.28 4.46
N ARG A 73 1.24 1.10 5.07
CA ARG A 73 1.42 1.21 6.50
C ARG A 73 1.93 2.60 6.86
N ALA A 74 1.32 3.24 7.85
CA ALA A 74 1.83 4.43 8.52
C ALA A 74 2.55 4.12 9.84
N ASP A 75 3.70 4.74 10.06
CA ASP A 75 4.41 4.79 11.33
C ASP A 75 4.52 6.26 11.80
N TYR A 76 3.75 6.60 12.84
CA TYR A 76 3.74 7.96 13.37
C TYR A 76 4.99 8.32 14.17
N ARG A 77 5.73 7.37 14.73
CA ARG A 77 6.96 7.70 15.48
C ARG A 77 8.08 8.05 14.52
N GLN A 78 8.17 7.34 13.41
CA GLN A 78 9.19 7.55 12.37
C GLN A 78 8.77 8.54 11.29
N LYS A 79 7.50 8.99 11.29
CA LYS A 79 6.91 9.79 10.20
C LYS A 79 7.14 9.12 8.85
N LEU A 80 6.82 7.83 8.78
CA LEU A 80 7.07 7.00 7.61
C LEU A 80 5.75 6.44 7.09
N ILE A 81 5.57 6.50 5.76
CA ILE A 81 4.57 5.71 5.05
C ILE A 81 5.33 4.70 4.19
N SER A 82 5.05 3.42 4.39
CA SER A 82 5.55 2.34 3.54
C SER A 82 4.41 1.86 2.64
N LEU A 83 4.63 1.83 1.34
CA LEU A 83 3.69 1.33 0.34
C LEU A 83 4.15 -0.02 -0.24
N ASN A 84 3.19 -0.87 -0.58
CA ASN A 84 3.45 -2.16 -1.19
C ASN A 84 3.81 -1.97 -2.67
N PRO A 85 4.97 -2.45 -3.14
CA PRO A 85 5.39 -2.41 -4.54
C PRO A 85 4.33 -2.88 -5.55
N ARG A 86 3.46 -3.82 -5.15
CA ARG A 86 2.43 -4.35 -6.05
C ARG A 86 1.36 -3.32 -6.44
N LEU A 87 1.30 -2.15 -5.76
CA LEU A 87 0.45 -1.04 -6.18
C LEU A 87 0.84 -0.43 -7.55
N TYR A 88 2.05 -0.67 -8.05
CA TYR A 88 2.41 -0.28 -9.42
C TYR A 88 1.52 -0.92 -10.49
N GLU A 89 0.94 -2.08 -10.20
CA GLU A 89 -0.04 -2.76 -11.07
C GLU A 89 -1.42 -2.06 -11.05
N HIS A 90 -1.64 -1.16 -10.09
CA HIS A 90 -2.90 -0.45 -9.87
C HIS A 90 -2.68 1.05 -9.56
N PRO A 91 -2.23 1.86 -10.53
CA PRO A 91 -1.86 3.26 -10.29
C PRO A 91 -2.90 4.13 -9.56
N PRO A 92 -4.22 4.01 -9.79
CA PRO A 92 -5.23 4.77 -9.03
C PRO A 92 -5.25 4.45 -7.53
N GLU A 93 -4.88 3.23 -7.14
CA GLU A 93 -4.86 2.81 -5.72
C GLU A 93 -3.65 3.37 -4.96
N ILE A 94 -2.63 3.89 -5.65
CA ILE A 94 -1.46 4.51 -5.02
C ILE A 94 -1.88 5.76 -4.23
N ASP A 95 -2.57 6.71 -4.87
CA ASP A 95 -2.99 7.96 -4.21
C ASP A 95 -4.00 7.67 -3.10
N ARG A 96 -4.95 6.75 -3.36
CA ARG A 96 -5.92 6.30 -2.36
C ARG A 96 -5.25 5.70 -1.12
N THR A 97 -4.28 4.81 -1.31
CA THR A 97 -3.54 4.18 -0.20
C THR A 97 -2.67 5.20 0.52
N LEU A 98 -1.97 6.08 -0.21
CA LEU A 98 -1.16 7.14 0.38
C LEU A 98 -1.98 8.02 1.31
N ARG A 99 -3.15 8.50 0.85
CA ARG A 99 -4.04 9.34 1.65
C ARG A 99 -4.61 8.59 2.85
N HIS A 100 -4.94 7.30 2.73
CA HIS A 100 -5.39 6.45 3.84
C HIS A 100 -4.36 6.39 4.97
N GLU A 101 -3.10 6.08 4.63
CA GLU A 101 -2.00 6.03 5.60
C GLU A 101 -1.69 7.42 6.17
N LEU A 102 -1.76 8.46 5.33
CA LEU A 102 -1.57 9.84 5.75
C LEU A 102 -2.65 10.28 6.76
N ALA A 103 -3.89 9.82 6.59
CA ALA A 103 -4.98 10.09 7.53
C ALA A 103 -4.70 9.51 8.92
N HIS A 104 -4.02 8.36 9.03
CA HIS A 104 -3.56 7.84 10.33
C HIS A 104 -2.53 8.78 10.98
N LEU A 105 -1.58 9.30 10.21
CA LEU A 105 -0.58 10.24 10.72
C LEU A 105 -1.22 11.57 11.16
N LEU A 106 -2.13 12.12 10.35
CA LEU A 106 -2.82 13.38 10.63
C LEU A 106 -3.74 13.26 11.86
N ALA A 107 -4.49 12.16 11.97
CA ALA A 107 -5.33 11.88 13.13
C ALA A 107 -4.51 11.78 14.41
N GLN A 108 -3.40 11.03 14.40
CA GLN A 108 -2.53 10.92 15.57
C GLN A 108 -1.86 12.26 15.91
N PHE A 109 -1.46 13.05 14.91
CA PHE A 109 -0.91 14.39 15.12
C PHE A 109 -1.88 15.28 15.91
N ARG A 110 -3.14 15.32 15.49
CA ARG A 110 -4.20 16.10 16.13
C ARG A 110 -4.55 15.56 17.52
N ALA A 111 -4.48 14.25 17.72
CA ALA A 111 -4.73 13.62 19.01
C ALA A 111 -3.58 13.78 20.01
N GLY A 112 -2.38 14.12 19.54
CA GLY A 112 -1.19 14.27 20.37
C GLY A 112 -0.75 12.93 20.97
N ARG A 113 -0.66 12.86 22.30
CA ARG A 113 -0.28 11.64 23.05
C ARG A 113 -1.46 10.71 23.35
N ARG A 114 -2.69 11.11 23.01
CA ARG A 114 -3.87 10.28 23.26
C ARG A 114 -3.86 9.07 22.33
N ARG A 115 -4.23 7.91 22.88
CA ARG A 115 -4.56 6.72 22.09
C ARG A 115 -5.89 6.96 21.37
N ILE A 116 -5.90 6.81 20.06
CA ILE A 116 -7.11 6.87 19.24
C ILE A 116 -7.46 5.49 18.69
N LEU A 117 -8.74 5.27 18.39
CA LEU A 117 -9.18 4.04 17.76
C LEU A 117 -8.72 3.99 16.30
N PRO A 118 -8.32 2.81 15.79
CA PRO A 118 -8.16 2.61 14.36
C PRO A 118 -9.47 3.00 13.65
N HIS A 119 -9.37 3.87 12.65
CA HIS A 119 -10.51 4.34 11.85
C HIS A 119 -11.65 5.00 12.67
N GLY A 120 -11.34 5.52 13.87
CA GLY A 120 -12.26 6.27 14.73
C GLY A 120 -12.59 7.68 14.21
N LYS A 121 -13.29 8.48 15.02
CA LYS A 121 -13.76 9.82 14.62
C LYS A 121 -12.62 10.73 14.16
N GLU A 122 -11.48 10.69 14.85
CA GLU A 122 -10.29 11.48 14.47
C GLU A 122 -9.76 11.12 13.09
N TRP A 123 -9.76 9.83 12.75
CA TRP A 123 -9.33 9.34 11.44
C TRP A 123 -10.35 9.64 10.35
N GLN A 124 -11.64 9.48 10.62
CA GLN A 124 -12.71 9.84 9.68
C GLN A 124 -12.65 11.32 9.33
N GLN A 125 -12.40 12.18 10.32
CA GLN A 125 -12.21 13.61 10.06
C GLN A 125 -10.98 13.86 9.19
N ALA A 126 -9.85 13.21 9.50
CA ALA A 126 -8.65 13.31 8.67
C ALA A 126 -8.89 12.84 7.22
N CYS A 127 -9.73 11.83 7.00
CA CYS A 127 -10.08 11.38 5.65
C CYS A 127 -10.85 12.44 4.87
N ARG A 128 -11.84 13.09 5.49
CA ARG A 128 -12.60 14.18 4.87
C ARG A 128 -11.69 15.32 4.47
N ASP A 129 -10.79 15.72 5.36
CA ASP A 129 -9.89 16.85 5.11
C ASP A 129 -8.79 16.53 4.08
N LEU A 130 -8.50 15.24 3.87
CA LEU A 130 -7.62 14.73 2.83
C LEU A 130 -8.38 14.36 1.54
N GLU A 131 -9.66 14.75 1.43
CA GLU A 131 -10.51 14.53 0.26
C GLU A 131 -10.61 13.05 -0.16
N ILE A 132 -10.55 12.17 0.82
CA ILE A 132 -10.80 10.75 0.64
C ILE A 132 -12.32 10.56 0.66
N ALA A 133 -12.96 10.54 -0.51
CA ALA A 133 -14.42 10.48 -0.63
C ALA A 133 -15.04 9.28 0.12
N ASP A 134 -16.18 9.55 0.79
CA ASP A 134 -16.88 8.80 1.85
C ASP A 134 -17.35 7.36 1.56
N ASP A 135 -16.91 6.70 0.48
CA ASP A 135 -17.21 5.26 0.31
C ASP A 135 -16.41 4.36 1.27
N PHE A 136 -15.57 4.96 2.13
CA PHE A 136 -14.91 4.33 3.27
C PHE A 136 -15.89 4.10 4.42
N ARG A 137 -16.92 3.27 4.20
CA ARG A 137 -17.70 2.72 5.33
C ARG A 137 -16.72 2.08 6.31
N ALA A 138 -16.79 2.55 7.56
CA ALA A 138 -16.07 2.17 8.78
C ALA A 138 -16.20 0.68 9.18
N SER A 139 -16.09 -0.21 8.22
CA SER A 139 -15.87 -1.64 8.40
C SER A 139 -14.42 -1.91 8.02
N GLY A 140 -13.75 -2.85 8.68
CA GLY A 140 -12.40 -3.32 8.34
C GLY A 140 -12.30 -3.98 6.95
N ARG A 141 -12.83 -3.33 5.90
CA ARG A 141 -12.97 -3.78 4.52
C ARG A 141 -12.15 -2.93 3.53
N TYR A 142 -11.39 -1.95 4.01
CA TYR A 142 -10.42 -1.18 3.22
C TYR A 142 -8.97 -1.29 3.74
N ALA A 143 -8.63 -2.38 4.44
CA ALA A 143 -7.46 -3.09 3.91
C ALA A 143 -7.82 -3.34 2.46
N VAL A 144 -7.08 -2.74 1.50
CA VAL A 144 -7.24 -3.05 0.06
C VAL A 144 -7.62 -4.51 0.00
N ARG A 145 -8.85 -4.76 -0.47
CA ARG A 145 -9.36 -6.12 -0.55
C ARG A 145 -8.49 -6.76 -1.62
N LEU A 146 -7.35 -7.33 -1.23
CA LEU A 146 -6.54 -8.25 -2.02
C LEU A 146 -7.33 -9.53 -2.35
N ARG A 147 -8.67 -9.52 -2.23
CA ARG A 147 -9.57 -10.62 -2.52
C ARG A 147 -9.85 -10.80 -4.02
N ALA A 148 -9.01 -10.19 -4.86
CA ALA A 148 -8.79 -10.58 -6.24
C ALA A 148 -7.39 -11.19 -6.50
N TRP A 149 -6.59 -11.47 -5.45
CA TRP A 149 -5.42 -12.36 -5.61
C TRP A 149 -5.85 -13.82 -5.44
N PRO A 150 -5.69 -14.69 -6.46
CA PRO A 150 -5.92 -16.11 -6.29
C PRO A 150 -4.86 -16.67 -5.33
N ALA A 151 -5.34 -17.37 -4.28
CA ALA A 151 -4.62 -18.32 -3.46
C ALA A 151 -3.37 -17.83 -2.69
N VAL A 152 -3.52 -17.01 -1.65
CA VAL A 152 -2.59 -17.07 -0.48
C VAL A 152 -3.10 -16.43 0.83
N ALA A 153 -4.08 -15.54 0.82
CA ALA A 153 -4.44 -14.79 2.05
C ALA A 153 -5.60 -15.43 2.84
N ARG A 154 -5.34 -16.56 3.50
CA ARG A 154 -6.14 -16.98 4.66
C ARG A 154 -5.34 -16.57 5.90
N THR A 155 -5.94 -15.73 6.74
CA THR A 155 -5.58 -15.43 8.15
C THR A 155 -5.14 -13.98 8.43
N MET A 156 -5.77 -13.42 9.47
CA MET A 156 -5.41 -12.24 10.29
C MET A 156 -5.94 -10.85 9.91
N GLU A 157 -7.22 -10.65 10.26
CA GLU A 157 -7.63 -9.59 11.19
C GLU A 157 -6.70 -9.65 12.43
N VAL A 158 -6.36 -8.51 13.06
CA VAL A 158 -5.39 -8.37 14.17
C VAL A 158 -3.93 -8.13 13.75
N ASN A 159 -3.60 -6.90 13.33
CA ASN A 159 -2.29 -6.31 13.67
C ASN A 159 -2.24 -4.77 13.65
N SER A 160 -3.38 -4.07 13.56
CA SER A 160 -3.47 -2.61 13.74
C SER A 160 -3.40 -2.15 15.21
N THR A 161 -2.92 -3.01 16.12
CA THR A 161 -2.96 -2.82 17.58
C THR A 161 -1.61 -2.84 18.29
N ARG A 162 -0.46 -2.95 17.59
CA ARG A 162 0.81 -2.51 18.20
C ARG A 162 0.88 -0.99 18.02
N GLY A 163 0.31 -0.21 18.93
CA GLY A 163 0.81 -0.12 20.29
C GLY A 163 1.97 0.86 20.23
N PHE A 164 1.66 2.14 20.49
CA PHE A 164 2.66 3.15 20.75
C PHE A 164 3.36 2.80 22.07
N ASP A 165 4.36 1.94 21.99
CA ASP A 165 5.32 1.69 23.08
C ASP A 165 6.72 2.07 22.60
#